data_AF-A0A3D3W6Z0-F1
#
_entry.id   AF-A0A3D3W6Z0-F1
#
_cell.length_a   1.000
_cell.length_b   1.000
_cell.length_c   1.000
_cell.angle_alpha   90.00
_cell.angle_beta   90.00
_cell.angle_gamma   90.00
#
_symmetry.space_group_name_H-M   'P 1'
#
loop_
_entity.id
_entity.type
_entity.pdbx_description
1 polymer ?
#
loop_
_entity_poly.entity_id
_entity_poly.type
_entity_poly.pdbx_seq_one_letter_code
_entity_poly.pdbx_strand_id
1 'polypeptide(L)'
;EPELGLHPDMLPRIADLLISASERTQLVVTTHSDILVDAMTERPQCVVVFEKHDRCTQATRLNEEELADWLKQYRLGQLWTRGQIGGMRW
;
A
#
# COMPACT_ATOMS: atom_id res chain seq x y z
N GLU A 1 10.32 4.26 4.15
CA GLU A 1 10.55 2.82 3.92
C GLU A 1 10.92 2.13 5.22
N PRO A 2 9.93 1.78 6.07
CA PRO A 2 10.14 1.06 7.32
C PRO A 2 10.67 -0.38 7.14
N GLU A 3 10.56 -0.95 5.95
CA GLU A 3 10.98 -2.32 5.63
C GLU A 3 12.49 -2.49 5.43
N LEU A 4 13.23 -1.39 5.20
CA LEU A 4 14.66 -1.47 4.91
C LEU A 4 15.44 -2.02 6.11
N GLY A 5 16.17 -3.12 5.87
CA GLY A 5 17.00 -3.77 6.88
C GLY A 5 16.24 -4.73 7.83
N LEU A 6 14.96 -5.02 7.55
CA LEU A 6 14.14 -5.91 8.37
C LEU A 6 13.84 -7.21 7.65
N HIS A 7 13.75 -8.30 8.43
CA HIS A 7 13.31 -9.59 7.90
C HIS A 7 11.82 -9.52 7.50
N PRO A 8 11.40 -10.09 6.36
CA PRO A 8 10.01 -10.02 5.87
C PRO A 8 8.96 -10.45 6.91
N ASP A 9 9.26 -11.48 7.71
CA ASP A 9 8.36 -11.97 8.79
C ASP A 9 8.04 -10.92 9.86
N MET A 10 8.83 -9.85 9.97
CA MET A 10 8.59 -8.76 10.92
C MET A 10 7.60 -7.73 10.39
N LEU A 11 7.42 -7.63 9.07
CA LEU A 11 6.65 -6.57 8.42
C LEU A 11 5.15 -6.57 8.80
N PRO A 12 4.47 -7.73 8.94
CA PRO A 12 3.08 -7.75 9.41
C PRO A 12 2.93 -7.10 10.78
N ARG A 13 3.84 -7.42 11.73
CA ARG A 13 3.84 -6.84 13.07
C ARG A 13 4.08 -5.32 13.03
N ILE A 14 4.92 -4.85 12.12
CA ILE A 14 5.18 -3.42 11.94
C ILE A 14 3.95 -2.72 11.37
N ALA A 15 3.23 -3.33 10.43
CA ALA A 15 1.99 -2.78 9.91
C ALA A 15 0.96 -2.56 11.03
N ASP A 16 0.78 -3.54 11.93
CA ASP A 16 -0.10 -3.41 13.08
C ASP A 16 0.30 -2.24 14.00
N LEU A 17 1.60 -2.08 14.24
CA LEU A 17 2.14 -0.99 15.05
C LEU A 17 1.94 0.38 14.39
N LEU A 18 2.13 0.46 13.06
CA LEU A 18 1.87 1.68 12.29
C LEU A 18 0.40 2.07 12.36
N ILE A 19 -0.51 1.10 12.17
CA ILE A 19 -1.95 1.31 12.33
C ILE A 19 -2.26 1.82 13.74
N SER A 20 -1.78 1.15 14.78
CA SER A 20 -2.03 1.56 16.17
C SER A 20 -1.46 2.95 16.48
N ALA A 21 -0.29 3.28 15.96
CA ALA A 21 0.31 4.60 16.14
C ALA A 21 -0.46 5.70 15.38
N SER A 22 -1.08 5.37 14.24
CA SER A 22 -1.86 6.32 13.45
C SER A 22 -3.09 6.90 14.16
N GLU A 23 -3.63 6.17 15.15
CA GLU A 23 -4.74 6.63 16.00
C GLU A 23 -4.37 7.83 16.89
N ARG A 24 -3.07 8.07 17.10
CA ARG A 24 -2.57 9.15 17.97
C ARG A 24 -1.83 10.24 17.22
N THR A 25 -1.33 9.94 16.02
CA THR A 25 -0.56 10.89 15.22
C THR A 25 -0.66 10.57 13.74
N GLN A 26 -0.55 11.59 12.89
CA GLN A 26 -0.51 11.38 11.46
C GLN A 26 0.81 10.70 11.06
N LEU A 27 0.71 9.58 10.35
CA LEU A 27 1.84 8.86 9.79
C LEU A 27 1.80 8.93 8.27
N VAL A 28 2.93 9.32 7.67
CA VAL A 28 3.16 9.25 6.23
C VAL A 28 4.28 8.24 6.01
N VAL A 29 3.96 7.12 5.38
CA VAL A 29 4.86 6.00 5.19
C VAL A 29 5.07 5.78 3.70
N THR A 30 6.32 5.81 3.26
CA THR A 30 6.71 5.32 1.93
C THR A 30 7.11 3.85 2.04
N THR A 31 6.69 3.03 1.09
CA THR A 31 7.00 1.60 1.08
C THR A 31 7.11 1.06 -0.35
N HIS A 32 7.99 0.08 -0.53
CA HIS A 32 8.11 -0.80 -1.68
C HIS A 32 7.73 -2.26 -1.34
N SER A 33 7.21 -2.51 -0.14
CA SER A 33 6.84 -3.84 0.34
C SER A 33 5.40 -4.17 0.01
N ASP A 34 5.21 -5.25 -0.73
CA ASP A 34 3.90 -5.84 -0.99
C ASP A 34 3.19 -6.25 0.30
N ILE A 35 3.93 -6.77 1.29
CA ILE A 35 3.41 -7.13 2.62
C ILE A 35 2.81 -5.91 3.34
N LEU A 36 3.46 -4.75 3.30
CA LEU A 36 2.94 -3.54 3.94
C LEU A 36 1.73 -2.96 3.19
N VAL A 37 1.73 -3.03 1.86
CA VAL A 37 0.55 -2.66 1.04
C VAL A 37 -0.62 -3.61 1.32
N ASP A 38 -0.34 -4.90 1.44
CA ASP A 38 -1.31 -5.95 1.72
C ASP A 38 -1.97 -5.79 3.10
N ALA A 39 -1.23 -5.29 4.08
CA ALA A 39 -1.77 -4.99 5.41
C ALA A 39 -2.80 -3.84 5.39
N MET A 40 -2.82 -3.02 4.34
CA MET A 40 -3.80 -1.94 4.16
C MET A 40 -5.05 -2.38 3.38
N THR A 41 -5.25 -3.68 3.13
CA THR A 41 -6.38 -4.21 2.33
C THR A 41 -7.74 -3.74 2.84
N GLU A 42 -7.93 -3.65 4.16
CA GLU A 42 -9.18 -3.18 4.78
C GLU A 42 -9.32 -1.65 4.76
N ARG A 43 -8.31 -0.92 4.27
CA ARG A 43 -8.24 0.55 4.24
C ARG A 43 -7.56 1.05 2.96
N PRO A 44 -8.05 0.67 1.77
CA PRO A 44 -7.41 1.04 0.49
C PRO A 44 -7.26 2.56 0.33
N GLN A 45 -8.20 3.37 0.83
CA GLN A 45 -8.16 4.83 0.81
C GLN A 45 -6.94 5.44 1.51
N CYS A 46 -6.24 4.68 2.35
CA CYS A 46 -4.98 5.12 2.98
C CYS A 46 -3.77 5.01 2.04
N VAL A 47 -3.89 4.29 0.91
CA VAL A 47 -2.81 4.07 -0.05
C VAL A 47 -2.86 5.11 -1.16
N VAL A 48 -1.69 5.70 -1.44
CA VAL A 48 -1.48 6.61 -2.58
C VAL A 48 -0.38 6.02 -3.45
N VAL A 49 -0.73 5.74 -4.69
CA VAL A 49 0.18 5.18 -5.69
C VAL A 49 0.82 6.32 -6.45
N PHE A 50 2.16 6.27 -6.56
CA PHE A 50 2.94 7.24 -7.31
C PHE A 50 3.44 6.58 -8.59
N GLU A 51 3.09 7.16 -9.73
CA GLU A 51 3.53 6.73 -11.04
C GLU A 51 4.15 7.91 -11.80
N LYS A 52 4.98 7.62 -12.79
CA LYS A 52 5.39 8.65 -13.73
C LYS A 52 4.57 8.48 -15.01
N HIS A 53 4.04 9.59 -15.50
CA HIS A 53 3.25 9.66 -16.72
C HIS A 53 3.70 10.91 -17.47
N ASP A 54 4.06 10.78 -18.75
CA ASP A 54 4.52 11.89 -19.60
C ASP A 54 5.64 12.76 -18.99
N ARG A 55 6.59 12.14 -18.28
CA ARG A 55 7.70 12.82 -17.54
C ARG A 55 7.27 13.60 -16.30
N CYS A 56 6.01 13.52 -15.90
CA CYS A 56 5.49 14.07 -14.65
C CYS A 56 5.21 12.95 -13.65
N THR A 57 5.20 13.27 -12.35
CA THR A 57 4.73 12.35 -11.30
C THR A 57 3.23 12.55 -11.11
N GLN A 58 2.47 11.47 -11.19
CA GLN A 58 1.05 11.42 -10.85
C GLN A 58 0.88 10.63 -9.56
N ALA A 59 0.10 11.19 -8.63
CA ALA A 59 -0.23 10.55 -7.37
C ALA A 59 -1.74 10.24 -7.36
N THR A 60 -2.09 8.98 -7.26
CA THR A 60 -3.48 8.51 -7.29
C THR A 60 -3.80 7.81 -5.96
N ARG A 61 -4.79 8.33 -5.24
CA ARG A 61 -5.31 7.66 -4.03
C ARG A 61 -6.25 6.55 -4.46
N LEU A 62 -6.12 5.37 -3.86
CA LEU A 62 -7.03 4.26 -4.17
C LEU A 62 -8.44 4.57 -3.67
N ASN A 63 -9.43 4.15 -4.44
CA ASN A 63 -10.84 4.27 -4.11
C ASN A 63 -11.38 2.91 -3.66
N GLU A 64 -11.95 2.87 -2.47
CA GLU A 64 -12.54 1.66 -1.89
C GLU A 64 -13.71 1.12 -2.73
N GLU A 65 -14.54 2.02 -3.27
CA GLU A 65 -15.73 1.65 -4.06
C GLU A 65 -15.33 1.03 -5.40
N GLU A 66 -14.31 1.59 -6.07
CA GLU A 66 -13.79 1.07 -7.34
C GLU A 66 -13.11 -0.30 -7.16
N LEU A 67 -12.53 -0.53 -6.00
CA LEU A 67 -11.83 -1.79 -5.67
C LEU A 67 -12.75 -2.82 -5.01
N ALA A 68 -14.00 -2.48 -4.66
CA ALA A 68 -14.87 -3.33 -3.86
C ALA A 68 -15.05 -4.75 -4.41
N ASP A 69 -15.18 -4.89 -5.75
CA ASP A 69 -15.30 -6.21 -6.37
C ASP A 69 -13.99 -6.99 -6.40
N TRP A 70 -12.86 -6.29 -6.56
CA TRP A 70 -11.53 -6.90 -6.52
C TRP A 70 -11.17 -7.39 -5.11
N LEU A 71 -11.51 -6.60 -4.09
CA LEU A 71 -11.20 -6.90 -2.68
C LEU A 71 -12.00 -8.10 -2.13
N LYS A 72 -13.04 -8.56 -2.83
CA LYS A 72 -13.74 -9.82 -2.50
C LYS A 72 -12.90 -11.07 -2.79
N GLN A 73 -11.93 -10.98 -3.71
CA GLN A 73 -11.16 -12.13 -4.21
C GLN A 73 -9.65 -11.96 -4.03
N TYR A 74 -9.19 -10.72 -3.88
CA TYR A 74 -7.77 -10.38 -3.86
C TYR A 74 -7.48 -9.40 -2.75
N ARG A 75 -6.25 -9.46 -2.24
CA ARG A 75 -5.71 -8.48 -1.30
C ARG A 75 -4.90 -7.42 -2.04
N LEU A 76 -4.69 -6.25 -1.44
CA LEU A 76 -4.03 -5.13 -2.13
C LEU A 76 -2.61 -5.45 -2.60
N GLY A 77 -1.84 -6.21 -1.81
CA GLY A 77 -0.48 -6.61 -2.22
C GLY A 77 -0.50 -7.48 -3.48
N GLN A 78 -1.51 -8.35 -3.61
CA GLN A 78 -1.73 -9.16 -4.81
C GLN A 78 -2.15 -8.31 -6.02
N LEU A 79 -3.01 -7.31 -5.81
CA LEU A 79 -3.40 -6.39 -6.89
C LEU A 79 -2.21 -5.55 -7.36
N TRP A 80 -1.35 -5.12 -6.44
CA TRP A 80 -0.15 -4.35 -6.74
C TRP A 80 0.87 -5.15 -7.52
N THR A 81 1.21 -6.35 -7.06
CA THR A 81 2.17 -7.25 -7.73
C THR A 81 1.68 -7.72 -9.10
N ARG A 82 0.36 -7.67 -9.36
CA ARG A 82 -0.26 -7.94 -10.68
C ARG A 82 -0.43 -6.68 -11.54
N GLY A 83 0.03 -5.52 -11.08
CA GLY A 83 -0.08 -4.26 -11.80
C GLY A 83 -1.48 -3.66 -11.90
N GLN A 84 -2.46 -4.18 -11.17
CA GLN A 84 -3.86 -3.74 -11.29
C GLN A 84 -4.11 -2.37 -10.68
N ILE A 85 -3.27 -1.95 -9.72
CA ILE A 85 -3.37 -0.65 -9.04
C ILE A 85 -2.21 0.30 -9.38
N GLY A 86 -1.41 -0.01 -10.40
CA GLY A 86 -0.28 0.82 -10.82
C GLY A 86 0.94 0.78 -9.88
N GLY A 87 1.90 1.67 -10.08
CA GLY A 87 3.06 1.86 -9.17
C GLY A 87 4.11 0.76 -9.24
N MET A 88 4.09 -0.08 -10.28
CA MET A 88 5.14 -1.07 -10.53
C MET A 88 6.40 -0.42 -11.12
N ARG A 89 7.55 -1.06 -10.87
CA ARG A 89 8.82 -0.67 -11.49
C ARG A 89 8.81 -1.07 -12.98
N TRP A 90 9.01 -0.07 -13.83
CA TRP A 90 9.50 -0.14 -15.21
C TRP A 90 10.73 -1.03 -15.34
#